data_AF-A0A0N4VVI9-F1
#
_entry.id   AF-A0A0N4VVI9-F1
#
_cell.length_a   1.000
_cell.length_b   1.000
_cell.length_c   1.000
_cell.angle_alpha   90.00
_cell.angle_beta   90.00
_cell.angle_gamma   90.00
#
_symmetry.space_group_name_H-M   'P 1'
#
loop_
_entity.id
_entity.type
_entity.pdbx_description
1 polymer ?
#
loop_
_entity_poly.entity_id
_entity_poly.type
_entity_poly.pdbx_seq_one_letter_code
_entity_poly.pdbx_strand_id
1 'polypeptide(L)'
;MELRLFFQSKVIFSKTTSQWVNGLMSNYDYLLELNKAAGRVRGEIHNHPIFPWVCDFKEQMGGWRDLSKTKYRLTKGDDQLGQNFRHLSHHIPEVLSDIGYMVYKARVESKINLCKHVRSKWVPREYPASMARMYEWTPDECIPEFYDDPSILGGHRYHSVLVFKDLEEISLRLRDSSAD
;
A
#
# COMPACT_ATOMS: atom_id res chain seq x y z
N MET A 1 8.42 5.39 -33.30
CA MET A 1 8.48 6.18 -32.05
C MET A 1 8.40 5.29 -30.81
N GLU A 2 7.55 4.26 -30.80
CA GLU A 2 7.37 3.31 -29.68
C GLU A 2 8.62 2.46 -29.32
N LEU A 3 9.39 1.99 -30.30
CA LEU A 3 10.60 1.19 -30.03
C LEU A 3 11.68 1.96 -29.25
N ARG A 4 11.77 3.29 -29.42
CA ARG A 4 12.70 4.14 -28.66
C ARG A 4 12.26 4.30 -27.20
N LEU A 5 10.96 4.46 -26.97
CA LEU A 5 10.38 4.55 -25.63
C LEU A 5 10.53 3.22 -24.87
N PHE A 6 10.35 2.09 -25.55
CA PHE A 6 10.56 0.75 -24.98
C PHE A 6 12.04 0.44 -24.66
N PHE A 7 12.98 0.90 -25.50
CA PHE A 7 14.41 0.76 -25.21
C PHE A 7 14.86 1.70 -24.08
N GLN A 8 14.38 2.94 -24.07
CA GLN A 8 14.67 3.88 -22.98
C GLN A 8 14.11 3.39 -21.65
N SER A 9 12.90 2.82 -21.62
CA SER A 9 12.32 2.27 -20.38
C SER A 9 13.13 1.09 -19.84
N LYS A 10 13.63 0.18 -20.70
CA LYS A 10 14.52 -0.92 -20.29
C LYS A 10 15.87 -0.45 -19.73
N VAL A 11 16.48 0.57 -20.34
CA VAL A 11 17.77 1.12 -19.89
C VAL A 11 17.62 1.95 -18.60
N ILE A 12 16.52 2.67 -18.44
CA ILE A 12 16.21 3.37 -17.19
C ILE A 12 16.00 2.34 -16.07
N PHE A 13 15.25 1.27 -16.33
CA PHE A 13 14.99 0.23 -15.34
C PHE A 13 16.26 -0.50 -14.87
N SER A 14 17.22 -0.75 -15.77
CA SER A 14 18.50 -1.36 -15.39
C SER A 14 19.36 -0.43 -14.53
N LYS A 15 19.36 0.88 -14.80
CA LYS A 15 20.06 1.88 -13.99
C LYS A 15 19.42 2.03 -12.61
N THR A 16 18.10 2.22 -12.55
CA THR A 16 17.35 2.40 -11.29
C THR A 16 17.51 1.17 -10.39
N THR A 17 17.37 -0.03 -10.95
CA THR A 17 17.58 -1.28 -10.21
C THR A 17 19.02 -1.39 -9.71
N SER A 18 20.01 -1.01 -10.53
CA SER A 18 21.42 -1.01 -10.09
C SER A 18 21.64 -0.03 -8.94
N GLN A 19 21.06 1.17 -8.98
CA GLN A 19 21.18 2.14 -7.89
C GLN A 19 20.58 1.60 -6.59
N TRP A 20 19.39 1.00 -6.66
CA TRP A 20 18.74 0.37 -5.51
C TRP A 20 19.56 -0.79 -4.92
N VAL A 21 20.04 -1.71 -5.76
CA VAL A 21 20.88 -2.85 -5.32
C VAL A 21 22.19 -2.37 -4.67
N ASN A 22 22.76 -1.24 -5.10
CA ASN A 22 23.98 -0.66 -4.52
C ASN A 22 23.71 0.30 -3.34
N GLY A 23 22.49 0.35 -2.81
CA GLY A 23 22.14 1.24 -1.68
C GLY A 23 22.10 2.73 -2.01
N LEU A 24 22.23 3.10 -3.29
CA LEU A 24 22.18 4.50 -3.75
C LEU A 24 20.75 5.03 -3.92
N MET A 25 19.75 4.18 -3.71
CA MET A 25 18.33 4.50 -3.75
C MET A 25 17.62 3.75 -2.63
N SER A 26 16.70 4.43 -1.94
CA SER A 26 15.92 3.82 -0.86
C SER A 26 14.90 2.81 -1.42
N ASN A 27 14.42 1.91 -0.56
CA ASN A 27 13.32 1.00 -0.92
C ASN A 27 12.07 1.78 -1.34
N TYR A 28 11.79 2.90 -0.66
CA TYR A 28 10.66 3.76 -0.94
C TYR A 28 10.73 4.36 -2.36
N ASP A 29 11.87 4.95 -2.71
CA ASP A 29 12.07 5.58 -4.02
C ASP A 29 12.04 4.55 -5.14
N TYR A 30 12.65 3.38 -4.92
CA TYR A 30 12.62 2.30 -5.89
C TYR A 30 11.19 1.81 -6.16
N LEU A 31 10.40 1.59 -5.10
CA LEU A 31 8.99 1.22 -5.23
C LEU A 31 8.16 2.29 -5.94
N LEU A 32 8.43 3.57 -5.71
CA LEU A 32 7.78 4.65 -6.48
C LEU A 32 8.13 4.57 -7.97
N GLU A 33 9.39 4.36 -8.32
CA GLU A 33 9.82 4.23 -9.72
C GLU A 33 9.18 2.99 -10.39
N LEU A 34 9.07 1.86 -9.67
CA LEU A 34 8.35 0.68 -10.16
C LEU A 34 6.88 0.98 -10.43
N ASN A 35 6.20 1.66 -9.50
CA ASN A 35 4.80 2.03 -9.65
C ASN A 35 4.59 2.98 -10.84
N LYS A 36 5.45 4.00 -10.98
CA LYS A 36 5.42 4.93 -12.13
C LYS A 36 5.64 4.18 -13.45
N ALA A 37 6.59 3.26 -13.50
CA ALA A 37 6.86 2.44 -14.69
C ALA A 37 5.68 1.50 -15.03
N ALA A 38 4.92 1.05 -14.03
CA ALA A 38 3.68 0.31 -14.20
C ALA A 38 2.48 1.21 -14.59
N GLY A 39 2.70 2.52 -14.79
CA GLY A 39 1.68 3.48 -15.19
C GLY A 39 0.77 3.96 -14.07
N ARG A 40 1.12 3.69 -12.79
CA ARG A 40 0.31 4.10 -11.64
C ARG A 40 0.50 5.58 -11.31
N VAL A 41 -0.57 6.23 -10.87
CA VAL A 41 -0.62 7.68 -10.67
C VAL A 41 -1.22 8.00 -9.31
N ARG A 42 -0.48 8.78 -8.50
CA ARG A 42 -0.92 9.15 -7.14
C ARG A 42 -2.21 9.97 -7.21
N GLY A 43 -3.22 9.57 -6.44
CA GLY A 43 -4.53 10.20 -6.38
C GLY A 43 -5.59 9.50 -7.23
N GLU A 44 -5.19 8.71 -8.23
CA GLU A 44 -6.11 8.01 -9.13
C GLU A 44 -6.64 6.73 -8.50
N ILE A 45 -7.91 6.70 -8.11
CA ILE A 45 -8.53 5.59 -7.34
C ILE A 45 -8.26 4.22 -7.99
N HIS A 46 -8.54 4.11 -9.29
CA HIS A 46 -8.44 2.84 -10.01
C HIS A 46 -7.01 2.42 -10.37
N ASN A 47 -6.03 3.30 -10.17
CA ASN A 47 -4.66 3.09 -10.62
C ASN A 47 -3.62 3.75 -9.70
N HIS A 48 -3.91 3.77 -8.39
CA HIS A 48 -3.05 4.39 -7.39
C HIS A 48 -1.78 3.56 -7.20
N PRO A 49 -0.63 4.15 -6.82
CA PRO A 49 0.55 3.39 -6.45
C PRO A 49 0.26 2.42 -5.30
N ILE A 50 0.80 1.21 -5.41
CA ILE A 50 0.69 0.15 -4.41
C ILE A 50 2.04 -0.10 -3.75
N PHE A 51 2.02 -0.25 -2.44
CA PHE A 51 3.17 -0.53 -1.60
C PHE A 51 2.90 -1.82 -0.82
N PRO A 52 3.93 -2.61 -0.47
CA PRO A 52 3.71 -3.73 0.43
C PRO A 52 3.34 -3.21 1.82
N TRP A 53 2.50 -3.94 2.54
CA TRP A 53 2.54 -3.86 4.01
C TRP A 53 3.89 -4.41 4.50
N VAL A 54 4.61 -3.72 5.38
CA VAL A 54 5.89 -4.22 5.88
C VAL A 54 5.74 -4.86 7.27
N CYS A 55 4.82 -4.33 8.07
CA CYS A 55 4.49 -4.82 9.40
C CYS A 55 3.27 -5.75 9.37
N ASP A 56 3.25 -6.77 10.22
CA ASP A 56 2.07 -7.63 10.42
C ASP A 56 1.27 -7.30 11.70
N PHE A 57 1.77 -6.36 12.52
CA PHE A 57 1.15 -5.83 13.73
C PHE A 57 0.79 -6.88 14.79
N LYS A 58 1.41 -8.06 14.76
CA LYS A 58 1.19 -9.08 15.79
C LYS A 58 1.87 -8.76 17.11
N GLU A 59 2.91 -7.92 17.07
CA GLU A 59 3.66 -7.48 18.23
C GLU A 59 3.58 -5.97 18.37
N GLN A 60 3.57 -5.48 19.60
CA GLN A 60 3.33 -4.06 19.91
C GLN A 60 4.40 -3.13 19.32
N MET A 61 5.63 -3.62 19.12
CA MET A 61 6.78 -2.84 18.63
C MET A 61 7.51 -3.61 17.51
N GLY A 62 6.78 -4.31 16.63
CA GLY A 62 7.42 -5.14 15.61
C GLY A 62 6.48 -6.03 14.81
N GLY A 63 7.06 -7.14 14.32
CA GLY A 63 6.39 -8.11 13.46
C GLY A 63 6.59 -7.80 11.98
N TRP A 64 7.32 -8.68 11.28
CA TRP A 64 7.57 -8.54 9.84
C TRP A 64 6.56 -9.35 9.05
N ARG A 65 5.95 -8.72 8.06
CA ARG A 65 5.12 -9.45 7.11
C ARG A 65 6.02 -10.35 6.24
N ASP A 66 5.58 -11.58 6.05
CA ASP A 66 6.12 -12.46 4.99
C ASP A 66 5.87 -11.82 3.62
N LEU A 67 6.91 -11.17 3.05
CA LEU A 67 6.88 -10.52 1.74
C LEU A 67 6.95 -11.52 0.58
N SER A 68 7.19 -12.82 0.84
CA SER A 68 7.15 -13.87 -0.20
C SER A 68 5.72 -14.21 -0.63
N LYS A 69 4.72 -13.73 0.13
CA LYS A 69 3.30 -13.93 -0.13
C LYS A 69 2.62 -12.58 -0.31
N THR A 70 1.57 -12.54 -1.11
CA THR A 70 0.73 -11.34 -1.22
C THR A 70 -0.18 -11.22 -0.01
N LYS A 71 -0.59 -9.99 0.32
CA LYS A 71 -1.57 -9.75 1.39
C LYS A 71 -2.88 -10.51 1.18
N TYR A 72 -3.31 -10.64 -0.09
CA TYR A 72 -4.50 -11.43 -0.43
C TYR A 72 -4.33 -12.91 -0.05
N ARG A 73 -3.17 -13.52 -0.37
CA ARG A 73 -2.87 -14.91 -0.02
C ARG A 73 -2.85 -15.12 1.50
N LEU A 74 -2.20 -14.21 2.23
CA LEU A 74 -2.14 -14.26 3.69
C LEU A 74 -3.54 -14.16 4.33
N THR A 75 -4.46 -13.43 3.70
CA THR A 75 -5.79 -13.15 4.25
C THR A 75 -6.83 -14.20 3.85
N LYS A 76 -6.78 -14.71 2.62
CA LYS A 76 -7.80 -15.60 2.05
C LYS A 76 -7.39 -17.07 1.99
N GLY A 77 -6.09 -17.36 2.03
CA GLY A 77 -5.57 -18.72 1.95
C GLY A 77 -5.63 -19.34 0.55
N ASP A 78 -4.93 -20.45 0.37
CA ASP A 78 -4.69 -21.07 -0.94
C ASP A 78 -5.95 -21.65 -1.58
N ASP A 79 -6.95 -22.03 -0.77
CA ASP A 79 -8.23 -22.53 -1.27
C ASP A 79 -8.96 -21.48 -2.11
N GLN A 80 -9.02 -20.23 -1.61
CA GLN A 80 -9.64 -19.12 -2.34
C GLN A 80 -8.84 -18.78 -3.60
N LEU A 81 -7.51 -18.77 -3.53
CA LEU A 81 -6.65 -18.54 -4.69
C LEU A 81 -6.93 -19.59 -5.78
N GLY A 82 -7.01 -20.87 -5.40
CA GLY A 82 -7.31 -21.95 -6.33
C GLY A 82 -8.70 -21.82 -6.95
N GLN A 83 -9.71 -21.38 -6.20
CA GLN A 83 -11.03 -21.07 -6.77
C GLN A 83 -10.97 -19.91 -7.76
N ASN A 84 -10.30 -18.81 -7.41
CA ASN A 84 -10.15 -17.65 -8.29
C ASN A 84 -9.46 -18.05 -9.61
N PHE A 85 -8.39 -18.85 -9.55
CA PHE A 85 -7.71 -19.30 -10.75
C PHE A 85 -8.59 -20.17 -11.65
N ARG A 86 -9.38 -21.08 -11.07
CA ARG A 86 -10.31 -21.92 -11.84
C ARG A 86 -11.41 -21.11 -12.55
N HIS A 87 -11.87 -20.02 -11.94
CA HIS A 87 -13.00 -19.24 -12.47
C HIS A 87 -12.59 -18.00 -13.29
N LEU A 88 -11.47 -17.38 -12.94
CA LEU A 88 -11.03 -16.09 -13.47
C LEU A 88 -9.66 -16.16 -14.18
N SER A 89 -9.00 -17.32 -14.16
CA SER A 89 -7.64 -17.54 -14.69
C SER A 89 -6.55 -16.70 -14.01
N HIS A 90 -6.81 -16.20 -12.79
CA HIS A 90 -5.84 -15.50 -11.95
C HIS A 90 -6.07 -15.81 -10.46
N HIS A 91 -4.99 -15.89 -9.68
CA HIS A 91 -5.10 -16.16 -8.23
C HIS A 91 -5.59 -14.95 -7.43
N ILE A 92 -5.18 -13.75 -7.86
CA ILE A 92 -5.43 -12.49 -7.17
C ILE A 92 -6.29 -11.63 -8.08
N PRO A 93 -7.54 -11.34 -7.72
CA PRO A 93 -8.45 -10.57 -8.56
C PRO A 93 -8.09 -9.09 -8.60
N GLU A 94 -7.68 -8.55 -7.46
CA GLU A 94 -7.28 -7.16 -7.30
C GLU A 94 -6.19 -7.07 -6.22
N VAL A 95 -5.28 -6.12 -6.39
CA VAL A 95 -4.20 -5.86 -5.43
C VAL A 95 -4.55 -4.74 -4.47
N LEU A 96 -5.32 -3.75 -4.95
CA LEU A 96 -5.90 -2.66 -4.19
C LEU A 96 -7.28 -2.38 -4.76
N SER A 97 -8.31 -2.58 -3.96
CA SER A 97 -9.70 -2.30 -4.35
C SER A 97 -10.02 -0.82 -4.18
N ASP A 98 -11.00 -0.30 -4.92
CA ASP A 98 -11.51 1.06 -4.74
C ASP A 98 -11.99 1.28 -3.31
N ILE A 99 -12.65 0.28 -2.73
CA ILE A 99 -13.13 0.32 -1.33
C ILE A 99 -11.94 0.39 -0.37
N GLY A 100 -10.92 -0.45 -0.57
CA GLY A 100 -9.70 -0.46 0.26
C GLY A 100 -8.98 0.89 0.23
N TYR A 101 -8.77 1.44 -0.97
CA TYR A 101 -8.19 2.79 -1.14
C TYR A 101 -9.00 3.86 -0.40
N MET A 102 -10.32 3.84 -0.54
CA MET A 102 -11.21 4.82 0.12
C MET A 102 -11.21 4.67 1.64
N VAL A 103 -11.12 3.44 2.16
CA VAL A 103 -10.99 3.17 3.60
C VAL A 103 -9.66 3.67 4.12
N TYR A 104 -8.55 3.49 3.39
CA TYR A 104 -7.24 4.03 3.76
C TYR A 104 -7.26 5.55 3.88
N LYS A 105 -7.98 6.24 2.99
CA LYS A 105 -8.10 7.71 2.99
C LYS A 105 -9.25 8.27 3.82
N ALA A 106 -10.00 7.43 4.55
CA ALA A 106 -11.25 7.84 5.20
C ALA A 106 -11.13 9.00 6.20
N ARG A 107 -9.91 9.28 6.71
CA ARG A 107 -9.66 10.39 7.66
C ARG A 107 -9.44 11.74 7.00
N VAL A 108 -9.11 11.75 5.71
CA VAL A 108 -8.82 12.96 4.92
C VAL A 108 -9.80 13.15 3.76
N GLU A 109 -10.57 12.11 3.42
CA GLU A 109 -11.55 12.13 2.34
C GLU A 109 -12.91 12.68 2.81
N SER A 110 -13.64 13.28 1.86
CA SER A 110 -14.98 13.80 2.13
C SER A 110 -15.98 12.67 2.42
N LYS A 111 -16.92 12.93 3.32
CA LYS A 111 -18.03 11.99 3.62
C LYS A 111 -18.83 11.63 2.37
N ILE A 112 -19.00 12.57 1.44
CA ILE A 112 -19.74 12.37 0.19
C ILE A 112 -19.04 11.31 -0.68
N ASN A 113 -17.72 11.46 -0.87
CA ASN A 113 -16.95 10.48 -1.65
C ASN A 113 -16.88 9.13 -0.94
N LEU A 114 -16.74 9.10 0.39
CA LEU A 114 -16.78 7.86 1.16
C LEU A 114 -18.13 7.17 1.03
N CYS A 115 -19.23 7.93 1.02
CA CYS A 115 -20.55 7.34 0.86
C CYS A 115 -20.81 6.79 -0.54
N LYS A 116 -20.21 7.43 -1.56
CA LYS A 116 -20.28 6.99 -2.96
C LYS A 116 -19.59 5.64 -3.18
N HIS A 117 -18.44 5.40 -2.56
CA HIS A 117 -17.61 4.22 -2.85
C HIS A 117 -17.73 3.10 -1.81
N VAL A 118 -17.90 3.45 -0.53
CA VAL A 118 -17.84 2.46 0.57
C VAL A 118 -19.23 2.05 1.04
N ARG A 119 -20.11 3.03 1.32
CA ARG A 119 -21.45 2.78 1.88
C ARG A 119 -22.37 3.98 1.78
N SER A 120 -23.61 3.81 1.35
CA SER A 120 -24.56 4.94 1.17
C SER A 120 -24.77 5.80 2.43
N LYS A 121 -24.70 5.21 3.63
CA LYS A 121 -24.84 5.91 4.91
C LYS A 121 -23.52 5.96 5.66
N TRP A 122 -23.00 7.15 5.94
CA TRP A 122 -21.79 7.34 6.76
C TRP A 122 -21.96 6.81 8.19
N VAL A 123 -21.08 5.88 8.60
CA VAL A 123 -21.01 5.38 9.98
C VAL A 123 -19.53 5.32 10.40
N PRO A 124 -19.04 6.28 11.21
CA PRO A 124 -17.61 6.38 11.54
C PRO A 124 -17.02 5.13 12.18
N ARG A 125 -17.79 4.43 13.02
CA ARG A 125 -17.31 3.29 13.83
C ARG A 125 -16.99 2.04 12.98
N GLU A 126 -17.35 2.06 11.70
CA GLU A 126 -17.16 0.94 10.78
C GLU A 126 -15.83 1.04 10.03
N TYR A 127 -15.14 2.17 10.15
CA TYR A 127 -13.79 2.35 9.62
C TYR A 127 -12.76 1.88 10.66
N PRO A 128 -11.66 1.22 10.22
CA PRO A 128 -10.63 0.74 11.13
C PRO A 128 -10.06 1.84 12.02
N ALA A 129 -10.09 1.62 13.34
CA ALA A 129 -9.61 2.60 14.30
C ALA A 129 -8.07 2.72 14.30
N SER A 130 -7.33 1.63 14.06
CA SER A 130 -5.86 1.55 14.10
C SER A 130 -5.26 0.93 12.83
N MET A 131 -3.93 1.04 12.63
CA MET A 131 -3.24 0.34 11.53
C MET A 131 -3.37 -1.17 11.65
N ALA A 132 -3.21 -1.73 12.84
CA ALA A 132 -3.38 -3.16 13.07
C ALA A 132 -4.76 -3.63 12.62
N ARG A 133 -5.81 -2.88 12.98
CA ARG A 133 -7.17 -3.22 12.56
C ARG A 133 -7.37 -3.05 11.05
N MET A 134 -6.73 -2.05 10.45
CA MET A 134 -6.76 -1.83 9.01
C MET A 134 -6.10 -2.98 8.26
N TYR A 135 -4.92 -3.42 8.71
CA TYR A 135 -4.18 -4.55 8.19
C TYR A 135 -4.97 -5.86 8.31
N GLU A 136 -5.62 -6.12 9.45
CA GLU A 136 -6.45 -7.32 9.62
C GLU A 136 -7.68 -7.35 8.71
N TRP A 137 -8.30 -6.19 8.51
CA TRP A 137 -9.57 -6.08 7.81
C TRP A 137 -9.44 -6.26 6.29
N THR A 138 -8.34 -5.79 5.71
CA THR A 138 -8.15 -5.75 4.25
C THR A 138 -7.34 -6.94 3.71
N PRO A 139 -7.72 -7.52 2.55
CA PRO A 139 -6.84 -8.39 1.78
C PRO A 139 -5.89 -7.60 0.85
N ASP A 140 -6.04 -6.29 0.76
CA ASP A 140 -5.33 -5.42 -0.19
C ASP A 140 -3.93 -5.05 0.29
N GLU A 141 -3.02 -4.79 -0.65
CA GLU A 141 -1.74 -4.17 -0.34
C GLU A 141 -1.90 -2.71 0.13
N CYS A 142 -0.80 -2.12 0.58
CA CYS A 142 -0.72 -0.79 1.17
C CYS A 142 -0.61 0.30 0.09
N ILE A 143 -0.66 1.57 0.52
CA ILE A 143 -0.42 2.76 -0.31
C ILE A 143 0.81 3.54 0.19
N PRO A 144 1.48 4.35 -0.66
CA PRO A 144 2.67 5.10 -0.26
C PRO A 144 2.42 6.09 0.87
N GLU A 145 1.20 6.64 0.99
CA GLU A 145 0.81 7.63 2.01
C GLU A 145 1.09 7.17 3.44
N PHE A 146 1.05 5.85 3.73
CA PHE A 146 1.37 5.36 5.07
C PHE A 146 2.85 5.49 5.43
N TYR A 147 3.72 5.81 4.46
CA TYR A 147 5.16 5.93 4.65
C TYR A 147 5.67 7.36 4.51
N ASP A 148 4.94 8.22 3.79
CA ASP A 148 5.37 9.59 3.47
C ASP A 148 4.35 10.70 3.82
N ASP A 149 3.12 10.38 4.22
CA ASP A 149 2.08 11.37 4.54
C ASP A 149 1.41 11.06 5.89
N PRO A 150 1.90 11.62 7.00
CA PRO A 150 1.29 11.38 8.31
C PRO A 150 -0.13 11.97 8.44
N SER A 151 -0.55 12.88 7.55
CA SER A 151 -1.88 13.48 7.62
C SER A 151 -3.00 12.47 7.32
N ILE A 152 -2.70 11.39 6.58
CA ILE A 152 -3.67 10.32 6.28
C ILE A 152 -4.16 9.61 7.55
N LEU A 153 -3.41 9.72 8.64
CA LEU A 153 -3.67 9.09 9.91
C LEU A 153 -4.30 10.01 10.96
N GLY A 154 -4.19 11.33 10.75
CA GLY A 154 -4.68 12.33 11.68
C GLY A 154 -5.17 13.57 10.95
N GLY A 155 -6.48 13.79 10.96
CA GLY A 155 -7.05 15.05 10.53
C GLY A 155 -6.58 16.19 11.44
N HIS A 156 -6.26 17.34 10.85
CA HIS A 156 -6.10 18.58 11.58
C HIS A 156 -7.38 18.86 12.40
N ARG A 157 -7.25 18.78 13.72
CA ARG A 157 -8.22 19.18 14.77
C ARG A 157 -9.45 18.26 14.90
N TYR A 158 -9.73 17.90 16.15
CA TYR A 158 -10.84 17.06 16.64
C TYR A 158 -10.68 15.54 16.43
N HIS A 159 -9.69 14.93 17.09
CA HIS A 159 -9.82 13.67 17.84
C HIS A 159 -8.41 13.20 18.23
N SER A 160 -7.89 13.79 19.31
CA SER A 160 -6.77 13.23 20.05
C SER A 160 -7.25 11.94 20.74
N VAL A 161 -6.96 10.78 20.17
CA VAL A 161 -6.55 9.52 20.81
C VAL A 161 -6.39 8.55 19.64
N LEU A 162 -5.14 8.31 19.25
CA LEU A 162 -4.56 7.15 18.57
C LEU A 162 -3.30 7.68 17.88
N VAL A 163 -2.28 7.86 18.73
CA VAL A 163 -0.93 8.22 18.28
C VAL A 163 -0.41 7.00 17.52
N PHE A 164 -0.24 7.15 16.22
CA PHE A 164 0.50 6.20 15.39
C PHE A 164 1.99 6.35 15.74
N LYS A 165 2.41 5.71 16.85
CA LYS A 165 3.82 5.66 17.26
C LYS A 165 4.66 4.73 16.36
N ASP A 166 4.01 3.91 15.54
CA ASP A 166 4.68 2.79 14.87
C ASP A 166 5.25 3.14 13.48
N LEU A 167 5.03 4.36 12.97
CA LEU A 167 5.45 4.74 11.61
C LEU A 167 6.82 5.41 11.50
N GLU A 168 7.32 6.07 12.55
CA GLU A 168 8.67 6.65 12.50
C GLU A 168 9.71 5.53 12.30
N GLU A 169 9.54 4.40 12.99
CA GLU A 169 10.43 3.24 12.89
C GLU A 169 10.33 2.52 11.53
N ILE A 170 9.12 2.44 10.96
CA ILE A 170 8.89 1.85 9.63
C ILE A 170 9.43 2.77 8.52
N SER A 171 9.23 4.08 8.65
CA SER A 171 9.72 5.08 7.69
C SER A 171 11.24 5.26 7.77
N LEU A 172 11.86 5.11 8.95
CA LEU A 172 13.32 5.04 9.12
C LEU A 172 13.89 3.79 8.44
N ARG A 173 13.23 2.63 8.58
CA ARG A 173 13.71 1.35 8.01
C ARG A 173 13.52 1.20 6.49
N LEU A 174 12.58 1.93 5.88
CA LEU A 174 12.53 2.03 4.41
C LEU A 174 13.60 2.96 3.83
N ARG A 175 14.17 3.84 4.66
CA ARG A 175 15.24 4.78 4.31
C ARG A 175 16.64 4.22 4.56
N ASP A 176 16.80 3.29 5.50
CA ASP A 176 18.06 2.60 5.73
C ASP A 176 18.28 1.47 4.72
N SER A 177 18.96 1.81 3.62
CA SER A 177 19.73 0.86 2.81
C SER A 177 21.25 1.04 3.02
N SER A 178 21.66 1.66 4.14
CA SER A 178 23.07 1.98 4.45
C SER A 178 23.68 1.24 5.64
N ALA A 179 23.11 0.14 6.09
CA ALA A 179 23.72 -0.69 7.15
C ALA A 179 23.52 -2.18 6.89
N ASP A 180 24.29 -2.71 5.95
CA ASP A 180 25.02 -3.99 6.06
C ASP A 180 26.09 -4.06 4.95
#